data_AF-A0A498M286-F1
#
_entry.id   AF-A0A498M286-F1
#
_cell.length_a   1.000
_cell.length_b   1.000
_cell.length_c   1.000
_cell.angle_alpha   90.00
_cell.angle_beta   90.00
_cell.angle_gamma   90.00
#
_symmetry.space_group_name_H-M   'P 1'
#
loop_
_entity.id
_entity.type
_entity.pdbx_description
1 polymer ?
#
loop_
_entity_poly.entity_id
_entity_poly.type
_entity_poly.pdbx_seq_one_letter_code
_entity_poly.pdbx_strand_id
1 'polypeptide(L)'
;MLDTRFSTVFLISDSIKDVYAELREKFDNHGESRRIDEVSPDVLEFLLEFLCPFYQAQRELEGDQYPTINLVVLWHKQLKRHCRPVASDSPHQAIIREQHLEWLNRKIKIETLHKLAIFLWPKFRQLRMLSHG
;
A
#
# COMPACT_ATOMS: atom_id res chain seq x y z
N MET A 1 1.29 -9.93 -18.42
CA MET A 1 2.68 -9.82 -17.91
C MET A 1 2.92 -8.35 -17.56
N LEU A 2 2.37 -7.85 -16.44
CA LEU A 2 2.33 -6.40 -16.15
C LEU A 2 2.68 -6.02 -14.69
N ASP A 3 2.84 -6.97 -13.76
CA ASP A 3 2.75 -6.69 -12.31
C ASP A 3 4.01 -6.88 -11.47
N THR A 4 5.16 -7.18 -12.08
CA THR A 4 6.37 -7.47 -11.27
C THR A 4 6.98 -6.21 -10.66
N ARG A 5 6.78 -5.01 -11.25
CA ARG A 5 7.58 -3.83 -10.89
C ARG A 5 7.31 -3.29 -9.49
N PHE A 6 6.04 -3.08 -9.10
CA PHE A 6 5.72 -2.55 -7.78
C PHE A 6 6.07 -3.54 -6.67
N SER A 7 5.59 -4.78 -6.79
CA SER A 7 5.84 -5.84 -5.81
C SER A 7 7.34 -6.12 -5.63
N THR A 8 8.12 -6.11 -6.71
CA THR A 8 9.59 -6.30 -6.62
C THR A 8 10.25 -5.13 -5.90
N VAL A 9 9.88 -3.89 -6.22
CA VAL A 9 10.44 -2.71 -5.55
C VAL A 9 10.09 -2.71 -4.06
N PHE A 10 8.85 -3.05 -3.70
CA PHE A 10 8.44 -3.15 -2.30
C PHE A 10 9.27 -4.21 -1.56
N LEU A 11 9.34 -5.44 -2.09
CA LEU A 11 10.06 -6.55 -1.45
C LEU A 11 11.57 -6.30 -1.35
N ILE A 12 12.19 -5.69 -2.36
CA ILE A 12 13.61 -5.31 -2.31
C ILE A 12 13.83 -4.25 -1.24
N SER A 13 12.99 -3.22 -1.20
CA SER A 13 13.09 -2.17 -0.18
C SER A 13 12.90 -2.71 1.24
N ASP A 14 11.97 -3.65 1.42
CA ASP A 14 11.71 -4.33 2.69
C ASP A 14 12.93 -5.15 3.13
N SER A 15 13.51 -5.93 2.20
CA SER A 15 14.76 -6.64 2.45
C SER A 15 15.92 -5.70 2.77
N ILE A 16 16.04 -4.56 2.08
CA ILE A 16 17.07 -3.54 2.35
C ILE A 16 16.89 -2.96 3.75
N LYS A 17 15.66 -2.71 4.21
CA LYS A 17 15.38 -2.24 5.57
C LYS A 17 15.92 -3.23 6.60
N ASP A 18 15.66 -4.52 6.42
CA ASP A 18 16.09 -5.58 7.34
C ASP A 18 17.61 -5.69 7.46
N VAL A 19 18.33 -5.50 6.36
CA VAL A 19 19.80 -5.59 6.34
C VAL A 19 20.50 -4.23 6.34
N TYR A 20 19.80 -3.13 6.61
CA TYR A 20 20.32 -1.77 6.40
C TYR A 20 21.61 -1.53 7.19
N ALA A 21 21.66 -1.95 8.46
CA ALA A 21 22.84 -1.78 9.31
C ALA A 21 24.06 -2.55 8.78
N GLU A 22 23.86 -3.79 8.34
CA GLU A 22 24.93 -4.62 7.74
C GLU A 22 25.41 -4.04 6.41
N LEU A 23 24.50 -3.53 5.59
CA LEU A 23 24.84 -2.86 4.33
C LEU A 23 25.66 -1.60 4.59
N ARG A 24 25.25 -0.79 5.58
CA ARG A 24 25.97 0.41 5.98
C ARG A 24 27.40 0.09 6.39
N GLU A 25 27.57 -0.88 7.28
CA GLU A 25 28.89 -1.33 7.73
C GLU A 25 29.76 -1.84 6.57
N LYS A 26 29.20 -2.65 5.67
CA LYS A 26 29.91 -3.13 4.48
C LYS A 26 30.35 -1.99 3.57
N PHE A 27 29.47 -1.04 3.27
CA PHE A 27 29.81 0.09 2.41
C PHE A 27 30.87 0.99 3.06
N ASP A 28 30.80 1.20 4.38
CA ASP A 28 31.82 1.95 5.12
C ASP A 28 33.19 1.25 5.05
N ASN A 29 33.22 -0.07 5.24
CA ASN A 29 34.46 -0.87 5.15
C ASN A 29 35.09 -0.88 3.75
N HIS A 30 34.28 -0.73 2.70
CA HIS A 30 34.73 -0.70 1.31
C HIS A 30 34.97 0.73 0.76
N GLY A 31 34.77 1.77 1.58
CA GLY A 31 34.89 3.16 1.13
C GLY A 31 33.78 3.59 0.15
N GLU A 32 32.65 2.88 0.14
CA GLU A 32 31.50 3.08 -0.74
C GLU A 32 30.27 3.69 -0.03
N SER A 33 30.45 4.30 1.15
CA SER A 33 29.38 4.90 1.98
C SER A 33 28.40 5.79 1.19
N ARG A 34 28.91 6.48 0.16
CA ARG A 34 28.13 7.33 -0.75
C ARG A 34 26.92 6.64 -1.36
N ARG A 35 26.92 5.31 -1.49
CA ARG A 35 25.81 4.52 -2.05
C ARG A 35 24.59 4.45 -1.13
N ILE A 36 24.75 4.71 0.17
CA ILE A 36 23.69 4.60 1.18
C ILE A 36 23.49 5.89 1.99
N ASP A 37 24.41 6.86 1.88
CA ASP A 37 24.34 8.15 2.57
C ASP A 37 23.06 8.96 2.29
N GLU A 38 22.51 8.85 1.07
CA GLU A 38 21.28 9.55 0.69
C GLU A 38 20.01 8.83 1.15
N VAL A 39 20.12 7.60 1.65
CA VAL A 39 18.97 6.80 2.08
C VAL A 39 18.73 7.02 3.57
N SER A 40 17.71 7.81 3.89
CA SER A 40 17.23 7.97 5.27
C SER A 40 16.45 6.71 5.71
N PRO A 41 16.86 6.03 6.80
CA PRO A 41 16.13 4.89 7.36
C PRO A 41 14.69 5.22 7.72
N ASP A 42 14.46 6.38 8.34
CA ASP A 42 13.13 6.83 8.77
C ASP A 42 12.19 7.01 7.57
N VAL A 43 12.72 7.55 6.46
CA VAL A 43 11.96 7.71 5.22
C VAL A 43 11.67 6.35 4.58
N LEU A 44 12.65 5.45 4.55
CA LEU A 44 12.46 4.08 4.03
C LEU A 44 11.41 3.32 4.85
N GLU A 45 11.46 3.42 6.17
CA GLU A 45 10.49 2.83 7.08
C GLU A 45 9.08 3.38 6.82
N PHE A 46 8.94 4.71 6.79
CA PHE A 46 7.65 5.33 6.47
C PHE A 46 7.10 4.86 5.12
N LEU A 47 7.94 4.82 4.08
CA LEU A 47 7.51 4.39 2.75
C LEU A 47 7.05 2.93 2.75
N LEU A 48 7.76 2.04 3.43
CA LEU A 48 7.36 0.64 3.54
C LEU A 48 6.04 0.48 4.31
N GLU A 49 5.89 1.14 5.44
CA GLU A 49 4.63 1.15 6.19
C GLU A 49 3.47 1.72 5.37
N PHE A 50 3.75 2.79 4.62
CA PHE A 50 2.76 3.43 3.75
C PHE A 50 2.36 2.52 2.58
N LEU A 51 3.31 1.82 1.96
CA LEU A 51 3.06 0.98 0.79
C LEU A 51 2.54 -0.42 1.15
N CYS A 52 2.76 -0.91 2.37
CA CYS A 52 2.37 -2.25 2.79
C CYS A 52 0.87 -2.56 2.57
N PRO A 53 -0.09 -1.68 2.91
CA PRO A 53 -1.50 -1.93 2.61
C PRO A 53 -1.81 -2.05 1.10
N PHE A 54 -1.05 -1.37 0.24
CA PHE A 54 -1.22 -1.48 -1.22
C PHE A 54 -0.68 -2.83 -1.72
N TYR A 55 0.47 -3.27 -1.20
CA TYR A 55 1.02 -4.58 -1.49
C TYR A 55 0.06 -5.71 -1.08
N GLN A 56 -0.51 -5.62 0.13
CA GLN A 56 -1.52 -6.58 0.60
C GLN A 56 -2.78 -6.57 -0.26
N ALA A 57 -3.30 -5.37 -0.59
CA ALA A 57 -4.47 -5.23 -1.47
C ALA A 57 -4.23 -5.86 -2.84
N GLN A 58 -3.07 -5.60 -3.45
CA GLN A 58 -2.69 -6.21 -4.73
C GLN A 58 -2.66 -7.73 -4.60
N ARG A 59 -1.99 -8.26 -3.57
CA ARG A 59 -1.84 -9.70 -3.40
C ARG A 59 -3.16 -10.43 -3.21
N GLU A 60 -4.07 -9.85 -2.44
CA GLU A 60 -5.40 -10.42 -2.24
C GLU A 60 -6.29 -10.31 -3.48
N LEU A 61 -6.28 -9.18 -4.17
CA LEU A 61 -7.16 -8.91 -5.32
C LEU A 61 -6.73 -9.65 -6.59
N GLU A 62 -5.45 -9.96 -6.73
CA GLU A 62 -4.91 -10.81 -7.80
C GLU A 62 -5.12 -12.31 -7.58
N GLY A 63 -5.65 -12.73 -6.42
CA GLY A 63 -5.90 -14.13 -6.14
C GLY A 63 -6.86 -14.75 -7.15
N ASP A 64 -6.54 -15.95 -7.63
CA ASP A 64 -7.35 -16.71 -8.59
C ASP A 64 -8.05 -17.93 -7.97
N GLN A 65 -7.65 -18.31 -6.75
CA GLN A 65 -8.21 -19.45 -6.01
C GLN A 65 -9.52 -19.13 -5.28
N TYR A 66 -9.88 -17.86 -5.14
CA TYR A 66 -11.08 -17.40 -4.44
C TYR A 66 -11.67 -16.16 -5.11
N PRO A 67 -12.97 -15.87 -4.95
CA PRO A 67 -13.55 -14.63 -5.44
C PRO A 67 -12.89 -13.40 -4.81
N THR A 68 -12.42 -12.47 -5.64
CA THR A 68 -11.73 -11.25 -5.20
C THR A 68 -12.58 -9.99 -5.39
N ILE A 69 -13.57 -10.01 -6.29
CA ILE A 69 -14.41 -8.85 -6.62
C ILE A 69 -15.20 -8.33 -5.41
N ASN A 70 -15.58 -9.20 -4.48
CA ASN A 70 -16.22 -8.86 -3.20
C ASN A 70 -15.29 -8.11 -2.25
N LEU A 71 -13.97 -8.15 -2.46
CA LEU A 71 -12.97 -7.45 -1.63
C LEU A 71 -12.67 -6.03 -2.13
N VAL A 72 -12.98 -5.71 -3.41
CA VAL A 72 -12.64 -4.42 -4.02
C VAL A 72 -13.18 -3.24 -3.23
N VAL A 73 -14.43 -3.31 -2.75
CA VAL A 73 -15.04 -2.23 -1.96
C VAL A 73 -14.37 -2.07 -0.59
N LEU A 74 -13.94 -3.18 0.03
CA LEU A 74 -13.27 -3.19 1.32
C LEU A 74 -11.89 -2.55 1.21
N TRP A 75 -11.07 -3.04 0.28
CA TRP A 75 -9.73 -2.52 0.03
C TRP A 75 -9.76 -1.06 -0.40
N HIS A 76 -10.69 -0.66 -1.27
CA HIS A 76 -10.84 0.75 -1.64
C HIS A 76 -11.14 1.65 -0.43
N LYS A 77 -12.00 1.22 0.50
CA LYS A 77 -12.26 2.01 1.72
C LYS A 77 -11.08 2.02 2.68
N GLN A 78 -10.41 0.89 2.84
CA GLN A 78 -9.23 0.76 3.71
C GLN A 78 -8.08 1.64 3.21
N LEU A 79 -7.75 1.56 1.91
CA LEU A 79 -6.72 2.38 1.29
C LEU A 79 -7.05 3.87 1.34
N LYS A 80 -8.31 4.25 1.09
CA LYS A 80 -8.74 5.66 1.26
C LYS A 80 -8.61 6.16 2.69
N ARG A 81 -8.84 5.32 3.69
CA ARG A 81 -8.64 5.69 5.10
C ARG A 81 -7.14 5.84 5.39
N HIS A 82 -6.33 4.91 4.90
CA HIS A 82 -4.88 4.90 5.06
C HIS A 82 -4.20 6.13 4.43
N CYS A 83 -4.71 6.60 3.28
CA CYS A 83 -4.17 7.78 2.59
C CYS A 83 -4.65 9.12 3.17
N ARG A 84 -5.39 9.15 4.28
CA ARG A 84 -5.74 10.42 4.92
C ARG A 84 -4.54 10.91 5.74
N PRO A 85 -4.12 12.18 5.58
CA PRO A 85 -3.13 12.77 6.46
C PRO A 85 -3.54 12.67 7.92
N VAL A 86 -2.56 12.42 8.78
CA VAL A 86 -2.71 12.40 10.23
C VAL A 86 -1.90 13.54 10.84
N ALA A 87 -2.30 13.98 12.03
CA ALA A 87 -1.68 15.14 12.68
C ALA A 87 -0.18 14.96 13.00
N SER A 88 0.30 13.71 13.07
CA SER A 88 1.69 13.36 13.31
C SER A 88 2.55 13.28 12.05
N ASP A 89 1.96 13.43 10.86
CA ASP A 89 2.71 13.36 9.61
C ASP A 89 3.67 14.55 9.48
N SER A 90 4.89 14.27 9.01
CA SER A 90 5.75 15.33 8.48
C SER A 90 5.16 15.95 7.21
N PRO A 91 5.58 17.16 6.79
CA PRO A 91 5.07 17.78 5.57
C PRO A 91 5.16 16.87 4.33
N HIS A 92 6.25 16.11 4.20
CA HIS A 92 6.43 15.18 3.08
C HIS A 92 5.49 13.96 3.16
N GLN A 93 5.27 13.43 4.36
CA GLN A 93 4.36 12.31 4.58
C GLN A 93 2.91 12.70 4.28
N ALA A 94 2.49 13.90 4.71
CA ALA A 94 1.18 14.44 4.42
C ALA A 94 0.96 14.61 2.90
N ILE A 95 1.93 15.17 2.18
CA ILE A 95 1.88 15.31 0.72
C ILE A 95 1.72 13.96 0.03
N ILE A 96 2.50 12.95 0.43
CA ILE A 96 2.41 11.60 -0.14
C ILE A 96 1.02 11.03 0.05
N ARG A 97 0.48 11.11 1.28
CA ARG A 97 -0.88 10.62 1.61
C ARG A 97 -1.95 11.34 0.79
N GLU A 98 -1.91 12.67 0.72
CA GLU A 98 -2.88 13.47 -0.05
C GLU A 98 -2.88 13.12 -1.54
N GLN A 99 -1.70 13.04 -2.16
CA GLN A 99 -1.57 12.68 -3.57
C GLN A 99 -2.13 11.29 -3.87
N HIS A 100 -1.83 10.31 -3.02
CA HIS A 100 -2.35 8.96 -3.19
C HIS A 100 -3.86 8.88 -2.94
N LEU A 101 -4.39 9.64 -1.98
CA LEU A 101 -5.83 9.74 -1.77
C LEU A 101 -6.54 10.34 -3.00
N GLU A 102 -5.97 11.37 -3.59
CA GLU A 102 -6.46 11.97 -4.82
C GLU A 102 -6.42 10.97 -5.99
N TRP A 103 -5.33 10.22 -6.14
CA TRP A 103 -5.23 9.17 -7.15
C TRP A 103 -6.25 8.05 -6.96
N LEU A 104 -6.46 7.58 -5.73
CA LEU A 104 -7.50 6.59 -5.44
C LEU A 104 -8.88 7.11 -5.84
N ASN A 105 -9.20 8.36 -5.53
CA ASN A 105 -10.47 8.98 -5.88
C ASN A 105 -10.65 9.15 -7.40
N ARG A 106 -9.57 9.41 -8.14
CA ARG A 106 -9.62 9.65 -9.59
C ARG A 106 -9.59 8.37 -10.41
N LYS A 107 -8.80 7.38 -9.98
CA LYS A 107 -8.48 6.18 -10.78
C LYS A 107 -9.40 5.01 -10.46
N ILE A 108 -9.87 4.88 -9.22
CA ILE A 108 -10.68 3.74 -8.81
C ILE A 108 -12.16 4.13 -8.81
N LYS A 109 -12.93 3.50 -9.70
CA LYS A 109 -14.38 3.66 -9.76
C LYS A 109 -15.07 2.44 -9.18
N ILE A 110 -15.80 2.63 -8.08
CA ILE A 110 -16.62 1.58 -7.48
C ILE A 110 -17.96 1.51 -8.21
N GLU A 111 -18.08 0.53 -9.10
CA GLU A 111 -19.30 0.23 -9.84
C GLU A 111 -20.31 -0.62 -9.05
N THR A 112 -21.54 -0.70 -9.56
CA THR A 112 -22.63 -1.49 -8.98
C THR A 112 -22.25 -2.96 -8.80
N LEU A 113 -21.52 -3.54 -9.75
CA LEU A 113 -21.07 -4.93 -9.67
C LEU A 113 -20.22 -5.18 -8.41
N HIS A 114 -19.30 -4.27 -8.08
CA HIS A 114 -18.48 -4.38 -6.86
C HIS A 114 -19.35 -4.35 -5.59
N LYS A 115 -20.40 -3.51 -5.58
CA LYS A 115 -21.35 -3.41 -4.46
C LYS A 115 -22.21 -4.67 -4.33
N LEU A 116 -22.66 -5.24 -5.45
CA LEU A 116 -23.42 -6.48 -5.46
C LEU A 116 -22.56 -7.66 -5.00
N ALA A 117 -21.33 -7.76 -5.49
CA ALA A 117 -20.40 -8.81 -5.12
C ALA A 117 -20.15 -8.87 -3.60
N ILE A 118 -19.90 -7.71 -2.97
CA ILE A 118 -19.72 -7.66 -1.51
C ILE A 118 -21.04 -7.94 -0.76
N PHE A 119 -22.18 -7.48 -1.26
CA PHE A 119 -23.49 -7.70 -0.64
C PHE A 119 -23.87 -9.18 -0.61
N LEU A 120 -23.62 -9.89 -1.71
CA LEU A 120 -23.89 -11.33 -1.85
C LEU A 120 -22.92 -12.17 -1.02
N TRP A 121 -21.83 -11.59 -0.51
CA TRP A 121 -20.87 -12.33 0.30
C TRP A 121 -21.38 -12.50 1.74
N PRO A 122 -21.58 -13.74 2.23
CA PRO A 122 -22.23 -13.98 3.52
C PRO A 122 -21.58 -13.26 4.70
N LYS A 123 -20.24 -13.17 4.71
CA LYS A 123 -19.49 -12.49 5.78
C LYS A 123 -19.73 -10.98 5.83
N PHE A 124 -20.13 -10.36 4.72
CA PHE A 124 -20.22 -8.90 4.56
C PHE A 124 -21.66 -8.39 4.34
N ARG A 125 -22.65 -9.29 4.27
CA ARG A 125 -24.07 -8.95 4.02
C ARG A 125 -24.65 -7.94 5.03
N GLN A 126 -24.09 -7.86 6.24
CA GLN A 126 -24.57 -6.98 7.30
C GLN A 126 -23.87 -5.60 7.33
N LEU A 127 -22.93 -5.34 6.41
CA LEU A 127 -22.25 -4.06 6.36
C LEU A 127 -23.24 -2.93 6.02
N ARG A 128 -23.52 -2.08 7.01
CA ARG A 128 -24.39 -0.89 6.87
C ARG A 128 -23.94 0.13 5.82
N MET A 129 -22.74 -0.03 5.27
CA MET A 129 -22.25 0.80 4.17
C MET A 129 -23.06 0.66 2.87
N LEU A 130 -23.93 -0.36 2.77
CA LEU A 130 -24.75 -0.65 1.59
C LEU A 130 -26.26 -0.47 1.84
N SER A 131 -26.68 -0.18 3.07
CA SER A 131 -28.09 -0.07 3.46
C SER A 131 -28.76 1.28 3.16
N HIS A 132 -28.04 2.20 2.52
CA HIS A 132 -28.58 3.46 1.97
C HIS A 132 -28.22 3.50 0.49
N GLY A 133 -29.02 2.79 -0.31
CA GLY A 133 -29.04 2.89 -1.77
C GLY A 133 -30.08 3.90 -2.21
#